data_AF-A0A975KPS6-F1
#
_entry.id   AF-A0A975KPS6-F1
#
_cell.length_a   1.000
_cell.length_b   1.000
_cell.length_c   1.000
_cell.angle_alpha   90.00
_cell.angle_beta   90.00
_cell.angle_gamma   90.00
#
_symmetry.space_group_name_H-M   'P 1'
#
loop_
_entity.id
_entity.type
_entity.pdbx_description
1 polymer ?
#
loop_
_entity_poly.entity_id
_entity_poly.type
_entity_poly.pdbx_seq_one_letter_code
_entity_poly.pdbx_strand_id
1 'polypeptide(L)'
;MLQARINELNSGIINIVGDTVMTLGFLNADRLYSYETNGIKNWYSMGRYKYENIEFHSIKSGAIFVLQENGQEIARYQFLPILRDTASYLNEKRKKTTLAFEIRKDTYSTHYNFKTEKQSLLFGSIVEITKHMIQTYDYTLNIDLGVEPMDKMILVDLETGGFQVEDGILEVGAVVVENGSIVEMLHLGKVEDEEIIYEGMGAGYDFIEHDEKYLSLFKELVDKYNYPLVAHNASFDRKFLVHYGWIPEDYPVYDSIRALKIRHPHLFSYSMGFVTNYFDVEQEHAHTALSDVLALHMVIQKAQLSTWIPLFKPLPSKFGSKAKSFIERGMKLQGESAVFKGKHMVFTGVSQFPRVLMQEIAIACGASVGNSVNKKTDYLICGEKVGQSKINRAIELEVPIYHDDWFIDIVFKDLSIEHVKSEVSATLQVEEIKKNVKPNPFENSPYKKLVEFEGKKVNVACLKLNIQSRIIELLEGMGASVVKSPGGKKVDYMIYTDNGDYALLKEADKLNIIVIPVSRFNRMLLD
;
A
#
# COMPACT_ATOMS: atom_id res chain seq x y z
N MET A 1 -19.08 15.98 35.05
CA MET A 1 -19.15 14.72 35.87
C MET A 1 -19.06 13.47 35.01
N LEU A 2 -19.45 13.57 33.74
CA LEU A 2 -19.49 12.45 32.79
C LEU A 2 -18.09 11.90 32.49
N GLN A 3 -17.11 12.79 32.21
CA GLN A 3 -15.73 12.37 31.90
C GLN A 3 -15.09 11.56 33.03
N ALA A 4 -15.25 12.00 34.28
CA ALA A 4 -14.72 11.30 35.45
C ALA A 4 -15.29 9.88 35.53
N ARG A 5 -16.61 9.73 35.30
CA ARG A 5 -17.24 8.41 35.28
C ARG A 5 -16.69 7.53 34.16
N ILE A 6 -16.55 8.08 32.95
CA ILE A 6 -16.02 7.34 31.79
C ILE A 6 -14.60 6.84 32.08
N ASN A 7 -13.75 7.68 32.68
CA ASN A 7 -12.38 7.30 33.03
C ASN A 7 -12.30 6.21 34.12
N GLU A 8 -13.33 6.06 34.96
CA GLU A 8 -13.42 4.97 35.94
C GLU A 8 -13.80 3.62 35.29
N LEU A 9 -14.49 3.63 34.16
CA LEU A 9 -14.99 2.41 33.52
C LEU A 9 -13.87 1.67 32.77
N ASN A 10 -13.89 0.34 32.86
CA ASN A 10 -12.93 -0.52 32.16
C ASN A 10 -13.31 -0.79 30.71
N SER A 11 -14.59 -0.66 30.36
CA SER A 11 -15.16 -0.62 29.02
C SER A 11 -16.58 -0.06 29.14
N GLY A 12 -17.16 0.48 28.07
CA GLY A 12 -18.51 1.01 28.15
C GLY A 12 -19.21 1.31 26.84
N ILE A 13 -20.53 1.41 26.90
CA ILE A 13 -21.36 2.01 25.85
C ILE A 13 -21.82 3.36 26.36
N ILE A 14 -21.63 4.40 25.55
CA ILE A 14 -22.04 5.77 25.82
C ILE A 14 -23.07 6.13 24.75
N ASN A 15 -24.34 6.22 25.12
CA ASN A 15 -25.42 6.51 24.19
C ASN A 15 -25.98 7.91 24.45
N ILE A 16 -25.83 8.79 23.47
CA ILE A 16 -26.35 10.16 23.46
C ILE A 16 -27.80 10.12 22.98
N VAL A 17 -28.71 10.67 23.78
CA VAL A 17 -30.13 10.79 23.47
C VAL A 17 -30.55 12.22 23.80
N GLY A 18 -30.56 13.08 22.79
CA GLY A 18 -30.80 14.53 22.97
C GLY A 18 -29.71 15.18 23.82
N ASP A 19 -30.11 15.82 24.92
CA ASP A 19 -29.19 16.47 25.88
C ASP A 19 -28.65 15.53 26.97
N THR A 20 -29.04 14.25 26.91
CA THR A 20 -28.75 13.24 27.92
C THR A 20 -27.76 12.21 27.39
N VAL A 21 -26.84 11.76 28.24
CA VAL A 21 -25.91 10.66 27.96
C VAL A 21 -26.19 9.49 28.91
N MET A 22 -26.47 8.33 28.33
CA MET A 22 -26.61 7.06 29.04
C MET A 22 -25.31 6.29 28.94
N THR A 23 -24.76 5.88 30.08
CA THR A 23 -23.53 5.06 30.15
C THR A 23 -23.87 3.66 30.64
N LEU A 24 -23.34 2.65 29.96
CA LEU A 24 -23.33 1.25 30.39
C LEU A 24 -21.88 0.82 30.55
N GLY A 25 -21.49 0.37 31.73
CA GLY A 25 -20.12 -0.05 32.03
C GLY A 25 -19.97 -1.57 32.05
N PHE A 26 -18.87 -2.06 31.47
CA PHE A 26 -18.49 -3.48 31.41
C PHE A 26 -17.13 -3.74 32.06
N LEU A 27 -16.99 -4.87 32.74
CA LEU A 27 -15.79 -5.16 33.54
C LEU A 27 -14.50 -5.18 32.71
N ASN A 28 -14.62 -5.50 31.43
CA ASN A 28 -13.57 -5.49 30.42
C ASN A 28 -14.20 -5.50 28.99
N ALA A 29 -13.34 -5.51 27.97
CA ALA A 29 -13.75 -5.55 26.57
C ALA A 29 -14.56 -6.80 26.22
N ASP A 30 -14.16 -7.98 26.69
CA ASP A 30 -14.84 -9.25 26.38
C ASP A 30 -16.30 -9.27 26.84
N ARG A 31 -16.59 -8.66 28.00
CA ARG A 31 -17.96 -8.53 28.49
C ARG A 31 -18.80 -7.62 27.61
N LEU A 32 -18.24 -6.49 27.17
CA LEU A 32 -18.90 -5.60 26.22
C LEU A 32 -19.18 -6.33 24.90
N TYR A 33 -18.20 -7.04 24.34
CA TYR A 33 -18.39 -7.81 23.11
C TYR A 33 -19.46 -8.88 23.27
N SER A 34 -19.45 -9.62 24.38
CA SER A 34 -20.47 -10.62 24.68
C SER A 34 -21.88 -10.03 24.80
N TYR A 35 -22.01 -8.77 25.24
CA TYR A 35 -23.28 -8.06 25.26
C TYR A 35 -23.73 -7.69 23.84
N GLU A 36 -22.83 -7.15 23.02
CA GLU A 36 -23.13 -6.78 21.63
C GLU A 36 -23.48 -7.98 20.75
N THR A 37 -22.78 -9.11 20.89
CA THR A 37 -22.96 -10.27 20.02
C THR A 37 -24.10 -11.19 20.45
N ASN A 38 -24.27 -11.38 21.76
CA ASN A 38 -25.16 -12.41 22.30
C ASN A 38 -26.29 -11.82 23.16
N GLY A 39 -26.36 -10.49 23.30
CA GLY A 39 -27.35 -9.82 24.15
C GLY A 39 -27.18 -10.13 25.65
N ILE A 40 -26.02 -10.68 26.06
CA ILE A 40 -25.79 -11.12 27.44
C ILE A 40 -25.67 -9.88 28.33
N LYS A 41 -26.66 -9.68 29.19
CA LYS A 41 -26.77 -8.53 30.10
C LYS A 41 -25.75 -8.60 31.26
N ASN A 42 -24.48 -8.38 30.94
CA ASN A 42 -23.33 -8.51 31.85
C ASN A 42 -22.64 -7.16 32.15
N TRP A 43 -23.34 -6.04 31.96
CA TRP A 43 -22.88 -4.73 32.42
C TRP A 43 -22.93 -4.67 33.94
N TYR A 44 -21.94 -4.01 34.56
CA TYR A 44 -21.82 -3.88 36.02
C TYR A 44 -22.09 -2.45 36.51
N SER A 45 -22.28 -1.50 35.59
CA SER A 45 -22.57 -0.10 35.90
C SER A 45 -23.55 0.48 34.90
N MET A 46 -24.44 1.35 35.37
CA MET A 46 -25.30 2.19 34.54
C MET A 46 -25.31 3.61 35.10
N GLY A 47 -25.35 4.61 34.23
CA GLY A 47 -25.45 6.00 34.66
C GLY A 47 -26.13 6.89 33.63
N ARG A 48 -26.75 7.97 34.10
CA ARG A 48 -27.40 9.00 33.29
C ARG A 48 -26.79 10.36 33.62
N TYR A 49 -26.34 11.06 32.59
CA TYR A 49 -25.63 12.33 32.71
C TYR A 49 -26.18 13.35 31.71
N LYS A 50 -25.88 14.63 31.93
CA LYS A 50 -26.03 15.64 30.87
C LYS A 50 -24.88 15.48 29.86
N TYR A 51 -25.15 15.82 28.60
CA TYR A 51 -24.12 15.85 27.58
C TYR A 51 -23.02 16.86 27.93
N GLU A 52 -21.78 16.38 27.89
CA GLU A 52 -20.53 17.12 28.03
C GLU A 52 -19.61 16.58 26.93
N ASN A 53 -18.68 17.39 26.40
CA ASN A 53 -17.68 16.88 25.46
C ASN A 53 -16.82 15.81 26.14
N ILE A 54 -16.56 14.70 25.43
CA ILE A 54 -15.89 13.52 25.97
C ILE A 54 -14.50 13.38 25.33
N GLU A 55 -13.47 13.33 26.16
CA GLU A 55 -12.09 13.06 25.77
C GLU A 55 -11.80 11.57 25.81
N PHE A 56 -12.01 10.88 24.69
CA PHE A 56 -11.82 9.42 24.61
C PHE A 56 -10.36 9.00 24.73
N HIS A 57 -9.40 9.86 24.41
CA HIS A 57 -7.99 9.57 24.63
C HIS A 57 -7.63 9.49 26.13
N SER A 58 -8.48 9.95 27.04
CA SER A 58 -8.25 9.89 28.49
C SER A 58 -8.67 8.57 29.14
N ILE A 59 -9.35 7.67 28.41
CA ILE A 59 -9.81 6.37 28.93
C ILE A 59 -8.66 5.46 29.39
N LYS A 60 -9.01 4.43 30.18
CA LYS A 60 -8.06 3.40 30.63
C LYS A 60 -7.46 2.63 29.45
N SER A 61 -6.21 2.21 29.59
CA SER A 61 -5.49 1.45 28.56
C SER A 61 -6.15 0.07 28.38
N GLY A 62 -6.42 -0.30 27.13
CA GLY A 62 -7.18 -1.51 26.77
C GLY A 62 -8.69 -1.42 26.93
N ALA A 63 -9.22 -0.36 27.52
CA ALA A 63 -10.66 -0.15 27.62
C ALA A 63 -11.25 0.13 26.25
N ILE A 64 -12.43 -0.45 25.99
CA ILE A 64 -13.19 -0.19 24.77
C ILE A 64 -14.44 0.60 25.09
N PHE A 65 -14.65 1.69 24.35
CA PHE A 65 -15.87 2.48 24.44
C PHE A 65 -16.56 2.57 23.10
N VAL A 66 -17.87 2.35 23.12
CA VAL A 66 -18.75 2.50 21.96
C VAL A 66 -19.58 3.75 22.17
N LEU A 67 -19.39 4.74 21.31
CA LEU A 67 -20.21 5.93 21.28
C LEU A 67 -21.39 5.69 20.35
N GLN A 68 -22.58 5.93 20.88
CA GLN A 68 -23.85 5.78 20.17
C GLN A 68 -24.62 7.10 20.21
N GLU A 69 -25.41 7.33 19.18
CA GLU A 69 -26.44 8.35 19.14
C GLU A 69 -27.79 7.67 18.85
N ASN A 70 -28.77 7.86 19.73
CA ASN A 70 -30.09 7.23 19.67
C ASN A 70 -30.04 5.70 19.49
N GLY A 71 -29.04 5.06 20.10
CA GLY A 71 -28.81 3.61 20.05
C GLY A 71 -28.04 3.12 18.82
N GLN A 72 -27.67 4.01 17.90
CA GLN A 72 -26.83 3.69 16.74
C GLN A 72 -25.38 4.03 17.04
N GLU A 73 -24.45 3.09 16.84
CA GLU A 73 -23.02 3.35 16.97
C GLU A 73 -22.53 4.36 15.92
N ILE A 74 -21.83 5.39 16.41
CA ILE A 74 -21.22 6.45 15.61
C ILE A 74 -19.69 6.44 15.68
N ALA A 75 -19.11 5.95 16.79
CA ALA A 75 -17.67 5.84 16.94
C ALA A 75 -17.31 4.78 17.98
N ARG A 76 -16.06 4.31 17.92
CA ARG A 76 -15.51 3.33 18.84
C ARG A 76 -14.06 3.65 19.13
N TYR A 77 -13.67 3.50 20.39
CA TYR A 77 -12.35 3.90 20.87
C TYR A 77 -11.74 2.79 21.72
N GLN A 78 -10.48 2.43 21.43
CA GLN A 78 -9.70 1.53 22.27
C GLN A 78 -8.21 1.82 22.10
N PHE A 79 -7.56 2.23 23.19
CA PHE A 79 -6.13 2.55 23.20
C PHE A 79 -5.33 1.41 23.81
N LEU A 80 -4.62 0.64 22.98
CA LEU A 80 -3.72 -0.42 23.43
C LEU A 80 -2.31 0.12 23.64
N PRO A 81 -1.64 -0.20 24.77
CA PRO A 81 -0.25 0.17 24.96
C PRO A 81 0.65 -0.47 23.92
N ILE A 82 1.54 0.33 23.35
CA ILE A 82 2.60 -0.12 22.43
C ILE A 82 4.00 0.18 22.99
N LEU A 83 4.13 1.14 23.91
CA LEU A 83 5.36 1.38 24.66
C LEU A 83 5.03 1.89 26.05
N ARG A 84 5.77 1.44 27.05
CA ARG A 84 5.81 2.02 28.40
C ARG A 84 7.25 2.28 28.75
N ASP A 85 7.56 3.52 29.09
CA ASP A 85 8.95 3.93 29.29
C ASP A 85 9.08 5.14 30.22
N THR A 86 10.32 5.55 30.50
CA THR A 86 10.64 6.71 31.34
C THR A 86 11.67 7.61 30.66
N ALA A 87 11.28 8.86 30.38
CA ALA A 87 12.17 9.87 29.83
C ALA A 87 12.87 10.67 30.94
N SER A 88 14.18 10.89 30.82
CA SER A 88 14.95 11.82 31.67
C SER A 88 15.20 13.12 30.91
N TYR A 89 14.68 14.25 31.40
CA TYR A 89 14.74 15.54 30.71
C TYR A 89 14.97 16.72 31.65
N LEU A 90 15.35 17.87 31.09
CA LEU A 90 15.42 19.14 31.82
C LEU A 90 14.07 19.84 31.74
N ASN A 91 13.45 20.11 32.89
CA ASN A 91 12.21 20.90 32.91
C ASN A 91 12.49 22.40 32.65
N GLU A 92 11.44 23.21 32.56
CA GLU A 92 11.53 24.66 32.32
C GLU A 92 12.44 25.42 33.31
N LYS A 93 12.63 24.88 34.52
CA LYS A 93 13.52 25.43 35.56
C LYS A 93 14.95 24.88 35.49
N ARG A 94 15.32 24.21 34.39
CA ARG A 94 16.59 23.52 34.15
C ARG A 94 16.95 22.47 35.22
N LYS A 95 15.95 21.87 35.86
CA LYS A 95 16.15 20.78 36.82
C LYS A 95 15.93 19.44 36.14
N LYS A 96 16.90 18.53 36.29
CA LYS A 96 16.79 17.14 35.81
C LYS A 96 15.61 16.46 36.48
N THR A 97 14.69 15.95 35.66
CA THR A 97 13.43 15.34 36.07
C THR A 97 13.18 14.08 35.23
N THR A 98 12.43 13.13 35.77
CA THR A 98 12.01 11.91 35.06
C THR A 98 10.50 11.90 34.85
N LEU A 99 10.05 11.44 33.69
CA LEU A 99 8.63 11.29 33.34
C LEU A 99 8.36 9.87 32.88
N ALA A 100 7.55 9.13 33.66
CA ALA A 100 6.99 7.87 33.21
C ALA A 100 5.83 8.13 32.26
N PHE A 101 5.82 7.44 31.12
CA PHE A 101 4.80 7.60 30.10
C PHE A 101 4.43 6.27 29.44
N GLU A 102 3.27 6.27 28.79
CA GLU A 102 2.73 5.18 28.00
C GLU A 102 2.36 5.72 26.62
N ILE A 103 2.89 5.12 25.56
CA ILE A 103 2.43 5.34 24.19
C ILE A 103 1.39 4.26 23.89
N ARG A 104 0.25 4.67 23.35
CA ARG A 104 -0.86 3.78 23.04
C ARG A 104 -1.33 4.00 21.61
N LYS A 105 -1.70 2.93 20.92
CA LYS A 105 -2.33 2.98 19.60
C LYS A 105 -3.84 2.87 19.74
N ASP A 106 -4.58 3.80 19.12
CA ASP A 106 -6.01 3.59 18.91
C ASP A 106 -6.23 2.49 17.88
N THR A 107 -6.91 1.41 18.24
CA THR A 107 -7.15 0.27 17.34
C THR A 107 -8.18 0.57 16.26
N TYR A 108 -8.90 1.68 16.36
CA TYR A 108 -9.99 2.06 15.46
C TYR A 108 -9.69 3.32 14.62
N SER A 109 -8.50 3.91 14.75
CA SER A 109 -8.08 5.07 13.95
C SER A 109 -6.58 5.05 13.67
N THR A 110 -6.02 6.05 12.99
CA THR A 110 -4.57 6.23 12.82
C THR A 110 -3.88 6.80 14.06
N HIS A 111 -4.65 7.30 15.03
CA HIS A 111 -4.13 8.08 16.14
C HIS A 111 -3.26 7.27 17.11
N TYR A 112 -2.31 7.99 17.70
CA TYR A 112 -1.47 7.57 18.81
C TYR A 112 -1.75 8.47 20.00
N ASN A 113 -1.64 7.90 21.19
CA ASN A 113 -1.83 8.64 22.43
C ASN A 113 -0.58 8.57 23.30
N PHE A 114 -0.10 9.73 23.71
CA PHE A 114 0.88 9.89 24.77
C PHE A 114 0.15 10.07 26.10
N LYS A 115 0.34 9.15 27.04
CA LYS A 115 -0.28 9.21 28.36
C LYS A 115 0.78 9.23 29.46
N THR A 116 0.53 10.05 30.45
CA THR A 116 1.26 10.10 31.72
C THR A 116 0.24 10.15 32.86
N GLU A 117 0.71 10.28 34.10
CA GLU A 117 -0.18 10.52 35.25
C GLU A 117 -0.94 11.86 35.14
N LYS A 118 -0.35 12.88 34.50
CA LYS A 118 -0.87 14.26 34.50
C LYS A 118 -1.52 14.69 33.19
N GLN A 119 -1.19 14.03 32.08
CA GLN A 119 -1.67 14.41 30.75
C GLN A 119 -1.95 13.21 29.86
N SER A 120 -2.89 13.41 28.94
CA SER A 120 -3.19 12.49 27.85
C SER A 120 -3.32 13.32 26.57
N LEU A 121 -2.41 13.12 25.61
CA LEU A 121 -2.34 13.87 24.36
C LEU A 121 -2.56 12.93 23.18
N LEU A 122 -3.31 13.38 22.18
CA LEU A 122 -3.58 12.61 20.97
C LEU A 122 -2.75 13.18 19.80
N PHE A 123 -2.22 12.29 18.97
CA PHE A 123 -1.42 12.60 17.78
C PHE A 123 -1.98 11.82 16.60
N GLY A 124 -1.97 12.41 15.40
CA GLY A 124 -2.48 11.77 14.18
C GLY A 124 -1.57 10.66 13.66
N SER A 125 -0.28 10.70 14.01
CA SER A 125 0.73 9.77 13.52
C SER A 125 1.87 9.48 14.52
N ILE A 126 2.59 8.38 14.26
CA ILE A 126 3.80 8.00 15.03
C ILE A 126 4.93 9.05 14.87
N VAL A 127 4.97 9.75 13.73
CA VAL A 127 5.96 10.78 13.44
C VAL A 127 5.72 12.01 14.32
N GLU A 128 4.47 12.44 14.47
CA GLU A 128 4.11 13.58 15.32
C GLU A 128 4.43 13.34 16.79
N ILE A 129 4.09 12.17 17.33
CA ILE A 129 4.40 11.83 18.72
C ILE A 129 5.92 11.69 18.92
N THR A 130 6.66 11.12 17.97
CA THR A 130 8.13 11.06 18.01
C THR A 130 8.74 12.45 18.01
N LYS A 131 8.26 13.35 17.15
CA LYS A 131 8.69 14.75 17.11
C LYS A 131 8.40 15.45 18.43
N HIS A 132 7.21 15.27 19.00
CA HIS A 132 6.86 15.81 20.30
C HIS A 132 7.79 15.32 21.41
N MET A 133 8.12 14.02 21.42
CA MET A 133 8.99 13.41 22.43
C MET A 133 10.43 13.93 22.36
N ILE A 134 10.99 14.07 21.16
CA ILE A 134 12.31 14.64 20.95
C ILE A 134 12.31 16.11 21.38
N GLN A 135 11.33 16.90 20.92
CA GLN A 135 11.31 18.35 21.16
C GLN A 135 11.02 18.72 22.63
N THR A 136 10.18 17.93 23.30
CA THR A 136 9.66 18.28 24.63
C THR A 136 10.45 17.60 25.75
N TYR A 137 10.91 16.36 25.51
CA TYR A 137 11.53 15.53 26.53
C TYR A 137 12.93 15.04 26.16
N ASP A 138 13.49 15.49 25.03
CA ASP A 138 14.79 15.02 24.52
C ASP A 138 14.86 13.48 24.48
N TYR A 139 13.75 12.87 24.05
CA TYR A 139 13.54 11.42 24.10
C TYR A 139 13.22 10.85 22.73
N THR A 140 14.03 9.91 22.27
CA THR A 140 13.76 9.15 21.04
C THR A 140 12.90 7.94 21.37
N LEU A 141 11.72 7.85 20.76
CA LEU A 141 10.81 6.73 20.92
C LEU A 141 11.35 5.49 20.21
N ASN A 142 11.59 4.41 20.96
CA ASN A 142 11.83 3.07 20.44
C ASN A 142 10.54 2.27 20.59
N ILE A 143 9.61 2.44 19.65
CA ILE A 143 8.31 1.76 19.67
C ILE A 143 8.40 0.54 18.75
N ASP A 144 8.30 -0.64 19.34
CA ASP A 144 8.03 -1.87 18.60
C ASP A 144 6.54 -1.89 18.23
N LEU A 145 6.23 -1.57 16.97
CA LEU A 145 4.85 -1.44 16.47
C LEU A 145 4.16 -2.80 16.27
N GLY A 146 4.80 -3.93 16.62
CA GLY A 146 4.36 -5.25 16.15
C GLY A 146 4.43 -5.37 14.62
N VAL A 147 5.18 -4.47 14.00
CA VAL A 147 5.65 -4.48 12.62
C VAL A 147 7.14 -4.67 12.77
N GLU A 148 7.56 -5.91 12.99
CA GLU A 148 8.99 -6.18 13.03
C GLU A 148 9.58 -5.78 11.67
N PRO A 149 10.73 -5.09 11.62
CA PRO A 149 11.56 -5.14 10.44
C PRO A 149 11.66 -6.61 10.06
N MET A 150 11.27 -6.97 8.85
CA MET A 150 11.36 -8.36 8.44
C MET A 150 12.83 -8.68 8.26
N ASP A 151 13.48 -9.06 9.35
CA ASP A 151 14.90 -9.36 9.38
C ASP A 151 15.18 -10.73 8.74
N LYS A 152 14.13 -11.55 8.57
CA LYS A 152 14.19 -12.92 8.07
C LYS A 152 13.17 -13.11 6.97
N MET A 153 13.64 -13.43 5.76
CA MET A 153 12.78 -13.65 4.60
C MET A 153 13.41 -14.61 3.59
N ILE A 154 12.58 -15.23 2.77
CA ILE A 154 13.00 -15.93 1.56
C ILE A 154 12.53 -15.06 0.38
N LEU A 155 13.47 -14.46 -0.31
CA LEU A 155 13.18 -13.80 -1.57
C LEU A 155 13.02 -14.87 -2.66
N VAL A 156 12.03 -14.72 -3.53
CA VAL A 156 11.76 -15.67 -4.62
C VAL A 156 11.37 -14.93 -5.89
N ASP A 157 11.74 -15.50 -7.03
CA ASP A 157 11.31 -15.10 -8.37
C ASP A 157 11.24 -16.36 -9.24
N LEU A 158 10.32 -16.37 -10.21
CA LEU A 158 10.09 -17.48 -11.13
C LEU A 158 10.19 -17.02 -12.59
N GLU A 159 10.87 -17.80 -13.42
CA GLU A 159 10.65 -17.77 -14.86
C GLU A 159 9.66 -18.85 -15.25
N THR A 160 8.68 -18.48 -16.07
CA THR A 160 7.51 -19.30 -16.43
C THR A 160 7.29 -19.24 -17.93
N GLY A 161 6.66 -20.26 -18.52
CA GLY A 161 6.37 -20.25 -19.96
C GLY A 161 5.38 -19.16 -20.40
N GLY A 162 4.68 -18.51 -19.45
CA GLY A 162 3.67 -17.51 -19.72
C GLY A 162 2.99 -16.98 -18.46
N PHE A 163 1.84 -16.32 -18.62
CA PHE A 163 1.17 -15.65 -17.50
C PHE A 163 0.18 -16.52 -16.75
N GLN A 164 -0.22 -17.67 -17.29
CA GLN A 164 -1.19 -18.57 -16.67
C GLN A 164 -0.47 -19.71 -15.97
N VAL A 165 -1.10 -20.29 -14.94
CA VAL A 165 -0.49 -21.39 -14.19
C VAL A 165 -0.22 -22.59 -15.08
N GLU A 166 -1.05 -22.81 -16.12
CA GLU A 166 -0.89 -23.86 -17.12
C GLU A 166 0.36 -23.68 -18.00
N ASP A 167 0.97 -22.49 -17.99
CA ASP A 167 2.19 -22.21 -18.75
C ASP A 167 3.47 -22.72 -18.05
N GLY A 168 3.36 -23.36 -16.88
CA GLY A 168 4.46 -24.08 -16.22
C GLY A 168 5.55 -23.20 -15.59
N ILE A 169 6.47 -23.85 -14.86
CA ILE A 169 7.63 -23.21 -14.23
C ILE A 169 8.89 -23.72 -14.92
N LEU A 170 9.74 -22.81 -15.39
CA LEU A 170 11.02 -23.12 -16.07
C LEU A 170 12.21 -22.98 -15.12
N GLU A 171 12.20 -21.91 -14.31
CA GLU A 171 13.30 -21.55 -13.43
C GLU A 171 12.77 -21.02 -12.10
N VAL A 172 13.46 -21.33 -11.00
CA VAL A 172 13.21 -20.75 -9.67
C VAL A 172 14.52 -20.20 -9.10
N GLY A 173 14.51 -18.92 -8.75
CA GLY A 173 15.53 -18.29 -7.93
C GLY A 173 14.98 -18.09 -6.52
N ALA A 174 15.75 -18.49 -5.50
CA ALA A 174 15.41 -18.19 -4.12
C ALA A 174 16.64 -17.81 -3.29
N VAL A 175 16.51 -16.80 -2.45
CA VAL A 175 17.59 -16.32 -1.59
C VAL A 175 17.06 -16.13 -0.17
N VAL A 176 17.75 -16.74 0.78
CA VAL A 176 17.43 -16.62 2.20
C VAL A 176 18.21 -15.46 2.78
N VAL A 177 17.51 -14.54 3.43
CA VAL A 177 18.07 -13.33 4.01
C VAL A 177 17.84 -13.33 5.51
N GLU A 178 18.91 -13.10 6.28
CA GLU A 178 18.88 -12.86 7.72
C GLU A 178 19.62 -11.56 8.07
N ASN A 179 18.97 -10.66 8.80
CA ASN A 179 19.52 -9.36 9.21
C ASN A 179 20.14 -8.60 8.02
N GLY A 180 19.45 -8.62 6.89
CA GLY A 180 19.89 -8.00 5.64
C GLY A 180 21.02 -8.72 4.90
N SER A 181 21.56 -9.83 5.42
CA SER A 181 22.63 -10.62 4.78
C SER A 181 22.08 -11.88 4.14
N ILE A 182 22.61 -12.25 2.97
CA ILE A 182 22.28 -13.52 2.31
C ILE A 182 22.96 -14.66 3.08
N VAL A 183 22.17 -15.65 3.51
CA VAL A 183 22.69 -16.82 4.23
C VAL A 183 22.63 -18.11 3.42
N GLU A 184 21.76 -18.17 2.40
CA GLU A 184 21.66 -19.30 1.48
C GLU A 184 21.05 -18.84 0.15
N MET A 185 21.43 -19.50 -0.94
CA MET A 185 20.91 -19.25 -2.28
C MET A 185 20.54 -20.59 -2.91
N LEU A 186 19.42 -20.60 -3.62
CA LEU A 186 18.91 -21.75 -4.36
C LEU A 186 18.58 -21.29 -5.78
N HIS A 187 19.05 -22.06 -6.75
CA HIS A 187 18.72 -21.90 -8.16
C HIS A 187 18.29 -23.25 -8.70
N LEU A 188 17.10 -23.30 -9.28
CA LEU A 188 16.50 -24.50 -9.85
C LEU A 188 16.16 -24.23 -11.31
N GLY A 189 16.67 -25.06 -12.20
CA GLY A 189 16.34 -25.04 -13.62
C GLY A 189 16.85 -26.33 -14.24
N LYS A 190 16.00 -27.01 -15.01
CA LYS A 190 16.40 -28.24 -15.70
C LYS A 190 16.97 -27.88 -17.06
N VAL A 191 18.29 -27.84 -17.14
CA VAL A 191 19.01 -27.48 -18.38
C VAL A 191 18.64 -28.44 -19.53
N GLU A 192 18.08 -27.88 -20.59
CA GLU A 192 17.83 -28.54 -21.89
C GLU A 192 18.82 -28.06 -22.95
N ASP A 193 19.12 -26.75 -22.98
CA ASP A 193 20.07 -26.13 -23.91
C ASP A 193 20.89 -25.04 -23.20
N GLU A 194 22.14 -25.36 -22.86
CA GLU A 194 23.06 -24.43 -22.19
C GLU A 194 23.41 -23.20 -23.04
N GLU A 195 23.33 -23.31 -24.37
CA GLU A 195 23.79 -22.25 -25.27
C GLU A 195 22.88 -21.03 -25.25
N ILE A 196 21.62 -21.15 -24.84
CA ILE A 196 20.63 -20.06 -24.88
C ILE A 196 20.19 -19.56 -23.51
N ILE A 197 20.72 -20.10 -22.40
CA ILE A 197 20.37 -19.68 -21.03
C ILE A 197 20.62 -18.18 -20.81
N TYR A 198 21.65 -17.63 -21.46
CA TYR A 198 21.98 -16.21 -21.35
C TYR A 198 20.89 -15.27 -21.92
N GLU A 199 19.94 -15.79 -22.70
CA GLU A 199 18.82 -15.01 -23.24
C GLU A 199 17.76 -14.67 -22.16
N GLY A 200 17.81 -15.37 -21.01
CA GLY A 200 16.90 -15.16 -19.88
C GLY A 200 15.48 -15.66 -20.12
N MET A 201 14.54 -15.29 -19.24
CA MET A 201 13.12 -15.66 -19.31
C MET A 201 12.86 -17.18 -19.36
N GLY A 202 13.73 -17.96 -18.72
CA GLY A 202 13.67 -19.42 -18.74
C GLY A 202 14.21 -20.08 -20.02
N ALA A 203 14.82 -19.33 -20.95
CA ALA A 203 15.45 -19.90 -22.14
C ALA A 203 16.49 -20.97 -21.75
N GLY A 204 16.50 -22.08 -22.49
CA GLY A 204 17.43 -23.19 -22.24
C GLY A 204 17.07 -24.11 -21.07
N TYR A 205 15.97 -23.84 -20.36
CA TYR A 205 15.42 -24.72 -19.32
C TYR A 205 14.14 -25.44 -19.77
N ASP A 206 13.95 -26.65 -19.27
CA ASP A 206 12.72 -27.46 -19.38
C ASP A 206 11.85 -27.26 -18.13
N PHE A 207 10.57 -27.59 -18.25
CA PHE A 207 9.56 -27.45 -17.20
C PHE A 207 9.87 -28.29 -15.97
N ILE A 208 9.80 -27.67 -14.78
CA ILE A 208 10.16 -28.29 -13.51
C ILE A 208 9.00 -28.40 -12.51
N GLU A 209 7.80 -27.89 -12.82
CA GLU A 209 6.68 -27.80 -11.87
C GLU A 209 6.28 -29.13 -11.22
N HIS A 210 6.48 -30.25 -11.92
CA HIS A 210 6.12 -31.61 -11.51
C HIS A 210 7.32 -32.51 -11.21
N ASP A 211 8.54 -31.98 -11.32
CA ASP A 211 9.75 -32.75 -11.06
C ASP A 211 10.00 -32.88 -9.54
N GLU A 212 9.94 -34.11 -9.04
CA GLU A 212 10.04 -34.42 -7.61
C GLU A 212 11.37 -33.93 -6.99
N LYS A 213 12.47 -33.90 -7.78
CA LYS A 213 13.77 -33.45 -7.29
C LYS A 213 13.74 -31.96 -6.98
N TYR A 214 13.28 -31.14 -7.93
CA TYR A 214 13.26 -29.68 -7.75
C TYR A 214 12.23 -29.27 -6.69
N LEU A 215 11.07 -29.94 -6.67
CA LEU A 215 10.06 -29.73 -5.62
C LEU A 215 10.61 -30.07 -4.22
N SER A 216 11.37 -31.16 -4.06
CA SER A 216 12.00 -31.51 -2.78
C SER A 216 13.02 -30.46 -2.36
N LEU A 217 13.90 -30.03 -3.26
CA LEU A 217 14.92 -29.02 -2.98
C LEU A 217 14.31 -27.68 -2.52
N PHE A 218 13.26 -27.23 -3.20
CA PHE A 218 12.57 -25.99 -2.80
C PHE A 218 11.89 -26.13 -1.43
N LYS A 219 11.19 -27.25 -1.19
CA LYS A 219 10.53 -27.50 0.10
C LYS A 219 11.52 -27.64 1.24
N GLU A 220 12.65 -28.30 1.02
CA GLU A 220 13.71 -28.41 2.02
C GLU A 220 14.23 -27.03 2.43
N LEU A 221 14.42 -26.10 1.48
CA LEU A 221 14.80 -24.71 1.78
C LEU A 221 13.70 -24.00 2.61
N VAL A 222 12.45 -24.08 2.16
CA VAL A 222 11.29 -23.45 2.80
C VAL A 222 11.08 -23.99 4.22
N ASP A 223 11.15 -25.31 4.42
CA ASP A 223 10.94 -25.96 5.72
C ASP A 223 12.12 -25.72 6.67
N LYS A 224 13.35 -25.68 6.15
CA LYS A 224 14.57 -25.42 6.94
C LYS A 224 14.53 -24.06 7.61
N TYR A 225 14.10 -23.03 6.89
CA TYR A 225 14.09 -21.65 7.40
C TYR A 225 12.73 -21.25 7.98
N ASN A 226 11.63 -21.70 7.37
CA ASN A 226 10.28 -21.37 7.77
C ASN A 226 10.06 -19.85 7.87
N TYR A 227 10.61 -19.10 6.91
CA TYR A 227 10.52 -17.64 6.84
C TYR A 227 9.48 -17.22 5.79
N PRO A 228 8.87 -16.04 5.95
CA PRO A 228 7.94 -15.52 4.94
C PRO A 228 8.60 -15.39 3.57
N LEU A 229 7.82 -15.69 2.52
CA LEU A 229 8.22 -15.51 1.14
C LEU A 229 8.02 -14.05 0.72
N VAL A 230 8.91 -13.54 -0.12
CA VAL A 230 8.83 -12.18 -0.67
C VAL A 230 9.16 -12.23 -2.15
N ALA A 231 8.32 -11.63 -2.96
CA ALA A 231 8.58 -11.47 -4.39
C ALA A 231 8.21 -10.06 -4.85
N HIS A 232 8.65 -9.70 -6.05
CA HIS A 232 8.33 -8.41 -6.66
C HIS A 232 7.16 -8.57 -7.62
N ASN A 233 5.97 -8.08 -7.24
CA ASN A 233 4.69 -8.53 -7.81
C ASN A 233 4.31 -9.95 -7.35
N ALA A 234 4.44 -10.21 -6.05
CA ALA A 234 4.36 -11.55 -5.47
C ALA A 234 3.07 -12.35 -5.70
N SER A 235 1.98 -11.71 -6.17
CA SER A 235 0.77 -12.42 -6.59
C SER A 235 1.04 -13.33 -7.79
N PHE A 236 1.97 -12.94 -8.66
CA PHE A 236 2.38 -13.69 -9.84
C PHE A 236 3.10 -14.98 -9.46
N ASP A 237 4.16 -14.92 -8.64
CA ASP A 237 4.92 -16.11 -8.25
C ASP A 237 4.08 -17.05 -7.39
N ARG A 238 3.35 -16.47 -6.42
CA ARG A 238 2.55 -17.22 -5.46
C ARG A 238 1.54 -18.14 -6.13
N LYS A 239 0.84 -17.70 -7.20
CA LYS A 239 -0.18 -18.54 -7.84
C LYS A 239 0.43 -19.82 -8.44
N PHE A 240 1.65 -19.77 -9.00
CA PHE A 240 2.33 -20.94 -9.53
C PHE A 240 2.77 -21.87 -8.38
N LEU A 241 3.45 -21.32 -7.37
CA LEU A 241 3.92 -22.10 -6.22
C LEU A 241 2.78 -22.79 -5.47
N VAL A 242 1.63 -22.13 -5.33
CA VAL A 242 0.44 -22.73 -4.70
C VAL A 242 -0.23 -23.75 -5.62
N HIS A 243 -0.38 -23.43 -6.91
CA HIS A 243 -1.05 -24.33 -7.87
C HIS A 243 -0.35 -25.68 -7.98
N TYR A 244 0.98 -25.67 -8.06
CA TYR A 244 1.80 -26.87 -8.17
C TYR A 244 2.16 -27.49 -6.82
N GLY A 245 1.68 -26.93 -5.71
CA GLY A 245 1.88 -27.49 -4.37
C GLY A 245 3.33 -27.40 -3.86
N TRP A 246 4.09 -26.42 -4.36
CA TRP A 246 5.43 -26.08 -3.87
C TRP A 246 5.36 -25.39 -2.50
N ILE A 247 4.30 -24.60 -2.26
CA ILE A 247 3.97 -24.03 -0.95
C ILE A 247 2.49 -24.25 -0.58
N PRO A 248 2.14 -24.26 0.71
CA PRO A 248 0.74 -24.22 1.17
C PRO A 248 0.01 -22.93 0.74
N GLU A 249 -1.30 -23.01 0.57
CA GLU A 249 -2.13 -21.84 0.23
C GLU A 249 -2.07 -20.73 1.29
N ASP A 250 -1.89 -21.10 2.56
CA ASP A 250 -1.78 -20.17 3.69
C ASP A 250 -0.35 -19.77 4.06
N TYR A 251 0.63 -20.15 3.24
CA TYR A 251 2.03 -19.75 3.44
C TYR A 251 2.14 -18.21 3.41
N PRO A 252 2.85 -17.57 4.37
CA PRO A 252 3.00 -16.11 4.38
C PRO A 252 3.80 -15.61 3.18
N VAL A 253 3.19 -14.75 2.36
CA VAL A 253 3.84 -14.11 1.21
C VAL A 253 3.66 -12.60 1.27
N TYR A 254 4.71 -11.85 0.94
CA TYR A 254 4.74 -10.38 0.93
C TYR A 254 5.17 -9.86 -0.44
N ASP A 255 4.66 -8.67 -0.79
CA ASP A 255 4.92 -8.04 -2.07
C ASP A 255 5.80 -6.80 -1.89
N SER A 256 6.99 -6.83 -2.49
CA SER A 256 7.93 -5.70 -2.42
C SER A 256 7.41 -4.44 -3.11
N ILE A 257 6.50 -4.55 -4.10
CA ILE A 257 5.87 -3.37 -4.72
C ILE A 257 5.07 -2.58 -3.68
N ARG A 258 4.37 -3.28 -2.78
CA ARG A 258 3.61 -2.62 -1.69
C ARG A 258 4.54 -1.92 -0.71
N ALA A 259 5.63 -2.59 -0.33
CA ALA A 259 6.64 -2.01 0.56
C ALA A 259 7.29 -0.75 -0.06
N LEU A 260 7.63 -0.81 -1.36
CA LEU A 260 8.15 0.33 -2.12
C LEU A 260 7.15 1.48 -2.21
N LYS A 261 5.87 1.21 -2.51
CA LYS A 261 4.81 2.24 -2.54
C LYS A 261 4.65 2.96 -1.21
N ILE A 262 4.81 2.26 -0.08
CA ILE A 262 4.72 2.84 1.25
C ILE A 262 5.94 3.71 1.54
N ARG A 263 7.15 3.20 1.29
CA ARG A 263 8.40 3.86 1.64
C ARG A 263 8.78 5.00 0.68
N HIS A 264 8.43 4.85 -0.60
CA HIS A 264 8.76 5.74 -1.70
C HIS A 264 7.52 6.08 -2.56
N PRO A 265 6.46 6.69 -2.00
CA PRO A 265 5.17 6.89 -2.68
C PRO A 265 5.22 7.78 -3.93
N HIS A 266 6.35 8.46 -4.15
CA HIS A 266 6.55 9.46 -5.20
C HIS A 266 7.36 8.93 -6.39
N LEU A 267 7.59 7.62 -6.49
CA LEU A 267 8.13 7.03 -7.71
C LEU A 267 7.11 7.05 -8.87
N PHE A 268 7.60 7.11 -10.10
CA PHE A 268 6.80 7.10 -11.32
C PHE A 268 6.38 5.69 -11.74
N SER A 269 7.18 4.70 -11.41
CA SER A 269 6.91 3.28 -11.60
C SER A 269 7.47 2.48 -10.42
N TYR A 270 7.01 1.25 -10.29
CA TYR A 270 7.50 0.27 -9.31
C TYR A 270 7.86 -1.06 -9.98
N SER A 271 8.05 -1.06 -11.30
CA SER A 271 8.55 -2.23 -12.03
C SER A 271 10.01 -2.50 -11.68
N MET A 272 10.45 -3.76 -11.72
CA MET A 272 11.81 -4.15 -11.34
C MET A 272 12.88 -3.30 -12.03
N GLY A 273 12.86 -3.24 -13.37
CA GLY A 273 13.83 -2.43 -14.14
C GLY A 273 13.80 -0.92 -13.83
N PHE A 274 12.67 -0.38 -13.37
CA PHE A 274 12.62 1.02 -12.94
C PHE A 274 13.30 1.20 -11.58
N VAL A 275 12.98 0.34 -10.60
CA VAL A 275 13.48 0.49 -9.23
C VAL A 275 14.95 0.13 -9.13
N THR A 276 15.44 -0.82 -9.92
CA THR A 276 16.87 -1.17 -9.97
C THR A 276 17.66 0.00 -10.53
N ASN A 277 17.26 0.58 -11.65
CA ASN A 277 17.90 1.77 -12.21
C ASN A 277 17.80 2.99 -11.28
N TYR A 278 16.64 3.20 -10.64
CA TYR A 278 16.46 4.33 -9.70
C TYR A 278 17.46 4.27 -8.55
N PHE A 279 17.69 3.08 -7.98
CA PHE A 279 18.59 2.87 -6.84
C PHE A 279 20.04 2.55 -7.23
N ASP A 280 20.45 2.70 -8.50
CA ASP A 280 21.76 2.27 -9.02
C ASP A 280 22.09 0.82 -8.65
N VAL A 281 21.18 -0.11 -8.91
CA VAL A 281 21.41 -1.55 -8.76
C VAL A 281 21.76 -2.12 -10.12
N GLU A 282 23.00 -2.57 -10.27
CA GLU A 282 23.48 -3.22 -11.49
C GLU A 282 22.97 -4.67 -11.55
N GLN A 283 22.61 -5.12 -12.76
CA GLN A 283 22.26 -6.51 -13.05
C GLN A 283 23.12 -6.98 -14.21
N GLU A 284 23.95 -8.00 -14.02
CA GLU A 284 24.77 -8.55 -15.10
C GLU A 284 23.93 -9.38 -16.09
N HIS A 285 22.92 -10.10 -15.59
CA HIS A 285 22.04 -10.96 -16.38
C HIS A 285 20.58 -10.72 -15.99
N ALA A 286 20.01 -9.61 -16.46
CA ALA A 286 18.59 -9.32 -16.26
C ALA A 286 17.73 -10.46 -16.84
N HIS A 287 16.63 -10.81 -16.19
CA HIS A 287 15.71 -11.89 -16.61
C HIS A 287 16.24 -13.31 -16.39
N THR A 288 17.00 -13.52 -15.32
CA THR A 288 17.19 -14.87 -14.76
C THR A 288 16.69 -14.84 -13.34
N ALA A 289 15.97 -15.88 -12.92
CA ALA A 289 15.25 -15.86 -11.65
C ALA A 289 16.18 -15.54 -10.45
N LEU A 290 17.39 -16.10 -10.41
CA LEU A 290 18.33 -15.81 -9.32
C LEU A 290 18.87 -14.36 -9.38
N SER A 291 19.18 -13.83 -10.57
CA SER A 291 19.68 -12.47 -10.74
C SER A 291 18.63 -11.43 -10.30
N ASP A 292 17.37 -11.65 -10.67
CA ASP A 292 16.26 -10.76 -10.32
C ASP A 292 16.00 -10.78 -8.80
N VAL A 293 16.13 -11.93 -8.14
CA VAL A 293 16.10 -12.03 -6.68
C VAL A 293 17.25 -11.27 -6.00
N LEU A 294 18.48 -11.40 -6.51
CA LEU A 294 19.63 -10.68 -5.96
C LEU A 294 19.49 -9.16 -6.14
N ALA A 295 18.96 -8.73 -7.29
CA ALA A 295 18.66 -7.32 -7.53
C ALA A 295 17.57 -6.81 -6.58
N LEU A 296 16.52 -7.61 -6.34
CA LEU A 296 15.49 -7.29 -5.37
C LEU A 296 16.07 -7.11 -3.96
N HIS A 297 17.00 -7.98 -3.54
CA HIS A 297 17.71 -7.86 -2.26
C HIS A 297 18.44 -6.51 -2.15
N MET A 298 19.18 -6.12 -3.18
CA MET A 298 19.89 -4.83 -3.22
C MET A 298 18.90 -3.66 -3.19
N VAL A 299 17.77 -3.74 -3.91
CA VAL A 299 16.71 -2.73 -3.89
C VAL A 299 16.13 -2.62 -2.48
N ILE A 300 15.82 -3.72 -1.80
CA ILE A 300 15.30 -3.72 -0.41
C ILE A 300 16.24 -2.95 0.51
N GLN A 301 17.55 -3.22 0.42
CA GLN A 301 18.57 -2.55 1.22
C GLN A 301 18.69 -1.06 0.91
N LYS A 302 18.86 -0.70 -0.37
CA LYS A 302 19.04 0.70 -0.80
C LYS A 302 17.79 1.55 -0.59
N ALA A 303 16.61 0.97 -0.81
CA ALA A 303 15.33 1.61 -0.57
C ALA A 303 14.97 1.65 0.92
N GLN A 304 15.69 0.94 1.79
CA GLN A 304 15.45 0.85 3.24
C GLN A 304 14.01 0.42 3.55
N LEU A 305 13.57 -0.67 2.92
CA LEU A 305 12.23 -1.20 3.12
C LEU A 305 12.14 -1.87 4.50
N SER A 306 11.23 -1.36 5.34
CA SER A 306 11.01 -1.85 6.71
C SER A 306 9.54 -2.19 6.97
N THR A 307 8.61 -1.57 6.24
CA THR A 307 7.18 -1.82 6.37
C THR A 307 6.72 -2.83 5.32
N TRP A 308 6.24 -3.97 5.80
CA TRP A 308 5.75 -5.06 4.96
C TRP A 308 4.26 -5.33 5.23
N ILE A 309 3.47 -5.48 4.17
CA ILE A 309 2.05 -5.85 4.26
C ILE A 309 1.88 -7.22 3.60
N PRO A 310 1.32 -8.23 4.31
CA PRO A 310 1.14 -9.55 3.74
C PRO A 310 0.15 -9.52 2.57
N LEU A 311 0.38 -10.38 1.57
CA LEU A 311 -0.65 -10.75 0.61
C LEU A 311 -1.74 -11.51 1.37
N PHE A 312 -2.93 -10.91 1.47
CA PHE A 312 -4.05 -11.53 2.19
C PHE A 312 -4.44 -12.87 1.55
N LYS A 313 -4.88 -13.80 2.40
CA LYS A 313 -5.41 -15.12 2.02
C LYS A 313 -6.46 -14.98 0.91
N PRO A 314 -6.51 -15.88 -0.09
CA PRO A 314 -7.76 -16.19 -0.76
C PRO A 314 -8.78 -16.54 0.33
N LEU A 315 -9.94 -15.86 0.33
CA LEU A 315 -10.98 -16.14 1.31
C LEU A 315 -11.43 -17.60 1.15
N PRO A 316 -11.36 -18.45 2.21
CA PRO A 316 -11.91 -19.79 2.15
C PRO A 316 -13.39 -19.71 1.79
N SER A 317 -13.84 -20.56 0.88
CA SER A 317 -15.22 -20.61 0.33
C SER A 317 -16.35 -20.77 1.37
N LYS A 318 -16.01 -20.91 2.66
CA LYS A 318 -16.95 -21.04 3.80
C LYS A 318 -17.02 -19.82 4.74
N PHE A 319 -16.35 -18.69 4.45
CA PHE A 319 -16.29 -17.51 5.34
C PHE A 319 -17.30 -16.37 4.99
N GLY A 320 -18.51 -16.73 4.57
CA GLY A 320 -19.49 -15.80 3.97
C GLY A 320 -20.09 -14.69 4.86
N SER A 321 -19.82 -14.61 6.16
CA SER A 321 -20.49 -13.64 7.06
C SER A 321 -19.57 -12.63 7.77
N LYS A 322 -18.30 -12.96 8.01
CA LYS A 322 -17.34 -12.05 8.71
C LYS A 322 -16.61 -11.10 7.77
N ALA A 323 -16.27 -11.53 6.55
CA ALA A 323 -15.74 -10.63 5.52
C ALA A 323 -16.78 -9.60 5.11
N LYS A 324 -18.05 -10.02 5.04
CA LYS A 324 -19.18 -9.13 4.78
C LYS A 324 -19.32 -8.06 5.86
N SER A 325 -19.23 -8.41 7.15
CA SER A 325 -19.31 -7.41 8.23
C SER A 325 -18.06 -6.53 8.37
N PHE A 326 -16.87 -6.99 7.97
CA PHE A 326 -15.65 -6.17 7.99
C PHE A 326 -15.68 -5.14 6.85
N ILE A 327 -16.19 -5.54 5.68
CA ILE A 327 -16.26 -4.68 4.50
C ILE A 327 -17.53 -3.80 4.56
N GLU A 328 -18.67 -4.27 5.07
CA GLU A 328 -19.84 -3.43 5.42
C GLU A 328 -19.50 -2.35 6.47
N ARG A 329 -18.51 -2.60 7.35
CA ARG A 329 -18.00 -1.59 8.30
C ARG A 329 -17.04 -0.60 7.64
N GLY A 330 -16.20 -1.04 6.71
CA GLY A 330 -15.34 -0.15 5.89
C GLY A 330 -16.11 0.70 4.89
N MET A 331 -17.26 0.21 4.40
CA MET A 331 -18.12 0.89 3.43
C MET A 331 -19.16 1.83 4.04
N LYS A 332 -19.22 1.94 5.38
CA LYS A 332 -20.10 2.89 6.06
C LYS A 332 -19.57 4.33 6.09
N LEU A 333 -18.40 4.59 5.52
CA LEU A 333 -17.94 5.93 5.20
C LEU A 333 -18.32 6.22 3.75
N GLN A 334 -19.41 6.98 3.56
CA GLN A 334 -19.76 7.50 2.25
C GLN A 334 -18.67 8.48 1.81
N GLY A 335 -17.99 8.14 0.72
CA GLY A 335 -16.95 8.94 0.11
C GLY A 335 -16.95 8.75 -1.40
N GLU A 336 -17.09 9.84 -2.15
CA GLU A 336 -17.12 9.79 -3.60
C GLU A 336 -15.68 9.69 -4.13
N SER A 337 -15.36 8.58 -4.79
CA SER A 337 -14.07 8.44 -5.49
C SER A 337 -14.02 9.41 -6.65
N ALA A 338 -12.97 10.23 -6.74
CA ALA A 338 -12.77 11.10 -7.91
C ALA A 338 -12.58 10.29 -9.22
N VAL A 339 -12.15 9.03 -9.12
CA VAL A 339 -11.93 8.14 -10.26
C VAL A 339 -13.22 7.42 -10.68
N PHE A 340 -14.07 7.05 -9.70
CA PHE A 340 -15.26 6.24 -9.98
C PHE A 340 -16.56 7.04 -10.05
N LYS A 341 -16.60 8.27 -9.52
CA LYS A 341 -17.80 9.12 -9.53
C LYS A 341 -18.35 9.33 -10.95
N GLY A 342 -19.61 8.96 -11.14
CA GLY A 342 -20.33 9.10 -12.40
C GLY A 342 -19.93 8.12 -13.50
N LYS A 343 -19.05 7.15 -13.22
CA LYS A 343 -18.59 6.13 -14.18
C LYS A 343 -19.50 4.91 -14.19
N HIS A 344 -19.63 4.24 -15.34
CA HIS A 344 -20.35 2.98 -15.46
C HIS A 344 -19.37 1.80 -15.56
N MET A 345 -19.46 0.85 -14.64
CA MET A 345 -18.49 -0.24 -14.50
C MET A 345 -19.14 -1.60 -14.71
N VAL A 346 -18.40 -2.52 -15.32
CA VAL A 346 -18.81 -3.93 -15.47
C VAL A 346 -17.74 -4.81 -14.85
N PHE A 347 -18.13 -5.75 -14.00
CA PHE A 347 -17.21 -6.70 -13.35
C PHE A 347 -17.35 -8.09 -13.98
N THR A 348 -16.24 -8.76 -14.25
CA THR A 348 -16.19 -10.10 -14.84
C THR A 348 -15.00 -10.91 -14.34
N GLY A 349 -14.99 -12.22 -14.57
CA GLY A 349 -13.99 -13.12 -14.00
C GLY A 349 -14.21 -13.48 -12.52
N VAL A 350 -13.33 -14.34 -12.01
CA VAL A 350 -13.21 -14.80 -10.63
C VAL A 350 -12.21 -13.89 -9.93
N SER A 351 -12.63 -13.27 -8.85
CA SER A 351 -11.81 -12.31 -8.10
C SER A 351 -11.54 -12.82 -6.70
N GLN A 352 -10.43 -12.36 -6.10
CA GLN A 352 -10.16 -12.54 -4.68
C GLN A 352 -11.24 -11.88 -3.79
N PHE A 353 -11.98 -10.91 -4.35
CA PHE A 353 -13.11 -10.25 -3.70
C PHE A 353 -14.44 -10.69 -4.32
N PRO A 354 -15.50 -10.94 -3.52
CA PRO A 354 -16.81 -11.28 -4.07
C PRO A 354 -17.31 -10.21 -5.05
N ARG A 355 -17.79 -10.62 -6.23
CA ARG A 355 -18.25 -9.67 -7.26
C ARG A 355 -19.32 -8.69 -6.76
N VAL A 356 -20.26 -9.18 -5.97
CA VAL A 356 -21.34 -8.37 -5.37
C VAL A 356 -20.74 -7.28 -4.49
N LEU A 357 -19.71 -7.61 -3.73
CA LEU A 357 -19.02 -6.66 -2.88
C LEU A 357 -18.31 -5.58 -3.70
N MET A 358 -17.58 -5.96 -4.75
CA MET A 358 -16.92 -4.97 -5.61
C MET A 358 -17.93 -4.03 -6.28
N GLN A 359 -19.10 -4.55 -6.66
CA GLN A 359 -20.20 -3.74 -7.20
C GLN A 359 -20.76 -2.77 -6.15
N GLU A 360 -20.96 -3.22 -4.91
CA GLU A 360 -21.38 -2.35 -3.80
C GLU A 360 -20.34 -1.26 -3.53
N ILE A 361 -19.04 -1.57 -3.61
CA ILE A 361 -17.95 -0.60 -3.42
C ILE A 361 -17.96 0.44 -4.53
N ALA A 362 -18.10 0.01 -5.79
CA ALA A 362 -18.17 0.93 -6.92
C ALA A 362 -19.36 1.89 -6.77
N ILE A 363 -20.52 1.39 -6.35
CA ILE A 363 -21.72 2.23 -6.09
C ILE A 363 -21.46 3.21 -4.94
N ALA A 364 -20.87 2.74 -3.84
CA ALA A 364 -20.53 3.60 -2.69
C ALA A 364 -19.55 4.72 -3.08
N CYS A 365 -18.63 4.42 -3.99
CA CYS A 365 -17.69 5.37 -4.57
C CYS A 365 -18.30 6.29 -5.66
N GLY A 366 -19.62 6.22 -5.90
CA GLY A 366 -20.34 7.09 -6.83
C GLY A 366 -20.41 6.60 -8.28
N ALA A 367 -20.03 5.35 -8.56
CA ALA A 367 -20.20 4.73 -9.88
C ALA A 367 -21.60 4.10 -10.04
N SER A 368 -21.92 3.73 -11.28
CA SER A 368 -23.02 2.83 -11.60
C SER A 368 -22.48 1.50 -12.12
N VAL A 369 -23.18 0.40 -11.87
CA VAL A 369 -22.71 -0.94 -12.26
C VAL A 369 -23.66 -1.60 -13.26
N GLY A 370 -23.10 -2.34 -14.20
CA GLY A 370 -23.82 -3.07 -15.24
C GLY A 370 -23.37 -4.52 -15.36
N ASN A 371 -24.21 -5.35 -16.01
CA ASN A 371 -23.93 -6.77 -16.23
C ASN A 371 -23.30 -7.07 -17.59
N SER A 372 -23.40 -6.13 -18.53
CA SER A 372 -22.99 -6.29 -19.92
C SER A 372 -22.23 -5.06 -20.40
N VAL A 373 -21.14 -5.29 -21.12
CA VAL A 373 -20.34 -4.22 -21.74
C VAL A 373 -21.14 -3.60 -22.88
N ASN A 374 -21.35 -2.30 -22.80
CA ASN A 374 -22.15 -1.51 -23.73
C ASN A 374 -21.57 -0.10 -23.88
N LYS A 375 -22.11 0.73 -24.79
CA LYS A 375 -21.58 2.09 -25.08
C LYS A 375 -21.54 3.04 -23.87
N LYS A 376 -22.29 2.75 -22.81
CA LYS A 376 -22.24 3.53 -21.56
C LYS A 376 -21.14 3.06 -20.61
N THR A 377 -20.52 1.89 -20.85
CA THR A 377 -19.50 1.31 -19.96
C THR A 377 -18.22 2.10 -20.07
N ASP A 378 -17.78 2.69 -18.96
CA ASP A 378 -16.51 3.39 -18.84
C ASP A 378 -15.37 2.42 -18.51
N TYR A 379 -15.61 1.41 -17.66
CA TYR A 379 -14.58 0.46 -17.23
C TYR A 379 -15.08 -1.00 -17.23
N LEU A 380 -14.25 -1.91 -17.75
CA LEU A 380 -14.39 -3.34 -17.53
C LEU A 380 -13.35 -3.81 -16.51
N ILE A 381 -13.81 -4.32 -15.37
CA ILE A 381 -12.96 -4.85 -14.30
C ILE A 381 -12.96 -6.39 -14.38
N CYS A 382 -11.78 -6.96 -14.55
CA CYS A 382 -11.55 -8.38 -14.80
C CYS A 382 -10.78 -9.02 -13.63
N GLY A 383 -11.33 -10.06 -13.04
CA GLY A 383 -10.54 -11.06 -12.30
C GLY A 383 -10.04 -12.15 -13.26
N GLU A 384 -9.78 -13.34 -12.72
CA GLU A 384 -9.33 -14.52 -13.47
C GLU A 384 -10.46 -15.19 -14.29
N LYS A 385 -10.13 -16.07 -15.24
CA LYS A 385 -11.10 -16.89 -15.99
C LYS A 385 -12.26 -16.08 -16.64
N VAL A 386 -11.91 -14.97 -17.31
CA VAL A 386 -12.88 -14.10 -17.98
C VAL A 386 -13.37 -14.73 -19.28
N GLY A 387 -14.67 -14.65 -19.55
CA GLY A 387 -15.23 -15.07 -20.84
C GLY A 387 -14.82 -14.12 -21.97
N GLN A 388 -14.27 -14.68 -23.05
CA GLN A 388 -13.70 -13.93 -24.20
C GLN A 388 -14.69 -12.96 -24.86
N SER A 389 -15.98 -13.26 -24.81
CA SER A 389 -17.03 -12.41 -25.40
C SER A 389 -17.12 -11.00 -24.77
N LYS A 390 -16.81 -10.84 -23.47
CA LYS A 390 -16.84 -9.53 -22.80
C LYS A 390 -15.59 -8.71 -23.05
N ILE A 391 -14.44 -9.37 -23.16
CA ILE A 391 -13.17 -8.74 -23.53
C ILE A 391 -13.25 -8.22 -24.97
N ASN A 392 -13.67 -9.07 -25.91
CA ASN A 392 -13.83 -8.68 -27.31
C ASN A 392 -14.82 -7.52 -27.48
N ARG A 393 -15.91 -7.55 -26.70
CA ARG A 393 -16.91 -6.46 -26.73
C ARG A 393 -16.39 -5.16 -26.14
N ALA A 394 -15.53 -5.22 -25.12
CA ALA A 394 -14.86 -4.03 -24.58
C ALA A 394 -13.85 -3.45 -25.58
N ILE A 395 -13.07 -4.30 -26.25
CA ILE A 395 -12.14 -3.89 -27.31
C ILE A 395 -12.89 -3.19 -28.46
N GLU A 396 -13.99 -3.79 -28.95
CA GLU A 396 -14.80 -3.23 -30.05
C GLU A 396 -15.40 -1.86 -29.70
N LEU A 397 -15.75 -1.65 -28.43
CA LEU A 397 -16.33 -0.40 -27.94
C LEU A 397 -15.27 0.56 -27.36
N GLU A 398 -13.99 0.23 -27.49
CA GLU A 398 -12.85 1.00 -26.95
C GLU A 398 -12.96 1.27 -25.44
N VAL A 399 -13.56 0.34 -24.70
CA VAL A 399 -13.73 0.42 -23.24
C VAL A 399 -12.46 -0.07 -22.54
N PRO A 400 -11.81 0.75 -21.69
CA PRO A 400 -10.65 0.34 -20.90
C PRO A 400 -10.92 -0.88 -20.01
N ILE A 401 -9.97 -1.83 -20.03
CA ILE A 401 -10.01 -3.08 -19.27
C ILE A 401 -8.95 -3.03 -18.17
N TYR A 402 -9.33 -3.31 -16.93
CA TYR A 402 -8.46 -3.29 -15.76
C TYR A 402 -8.60 -4.58 -14.93
N HIS A 403 -7.54 -4.97 -14.22
CA HIS A 403 -7.60 -6.07 -13.26
C HIS A 403 -8.35 -5.65 -11.99
N ASP A 404 -8.94 -6.59 -11.25
CA ASP A 404 -9.64 -6.31 -10.00
C ASP A 404 -8.73 -5.71 -8.91
N ASP A 405 -7.44 -6.06 -8.89
CA ASP A 405 -6.44 -5.43 -8.01
C ASP A 405 -6.34 -3.91 -8.21
N TRP A 406 -6.48 -3.42 -9.45
CA TRP A 406 -6.46 -1.98 -9.75
C TRP A 406 -7.67 -1.27 -9.13
N PHE A 407 -8.85 -1.90 -9.20
CA PHE A 407 -10.06 -1.37 -8.60
C PHE A 407 -9.88 -1.23 -7.08
N ILE A 408 -9.33 -2.28 -6.45
CA ILE A 408 -9.08 -2.34 -5.02
C ILE A 408 -8.02 -1.32 -4.58
N ASP A 409 -6.91 -1.19 -5.31
CA ASP A 409 -5.86 -0.21 -5.04
C ASP A 409 -6.40 1.23 -5.03
N ILE A 410 -7.30 1.57 -5.94
CA ILE A 410 -7.90 2.92 -6.01
C ILE A 410 -8.89 3.14 -4.88
N VAL A 411 -9.72 2.15 -4.55
CA VAL A 411 -10.61 2.22 -3.39
C VAL A 411 -9.81 2.49 -2.12
N PHE A 412 -8.70 1.76 -1.90
CA PHE A 412 -7.83 1.97 -0.74
C PHE A 412 -7.09 3.31 -0.77
N LYS A 413 -6.73 3.80 -1.95
CA LYS A 413 -6.08 5.11 -2.13
C LYS A 413 -7.03 6.28 -1.87
N ASP A 414 -8.28 6.19 -2.30
CA ASP A 414 -9.28 7.24 -2.06
C ASP A 414 -9.73 7.27 -0.58
N LEU A 415 -9.82 6.09 0.06
CA LEU A 415 -10.06 5.96 1.51
C LEU A 415 -8.97 6.63 2.38
N SER A 416 -7.74 6.71 1.86
CA SER A 416 -6.61 7.38 2.53
C SER A 416 -6.53 8.88 2.21
N ILE A 417 -7.13 9.36 1.11
CA ILE A 417 -7.14 10.78 0.72
C ILE A 417 -8.27 11.56 1.42
N GLU A 418 -9.44 10.97 1.67
CA GLU A 418 -10.53 11.66 2.38
C GLU A 418 -10.19 12.00 3.84
N HIS A 419 -9.42 11.14 4.52
CA HIS A 419 -8.93 11.41 5.87
C HIS A 419 -7.97 12.61 5.94
N VAL A 420 -7.19 12.85 4.88
CA VAL A 420 -6.29 14.02 4.80
C VAL A 420 -7.07 15.30 4.48
N LYS A 421 -8.13 15.22 3.67
CA LYS A 421 -8.93 16.40 3.30
C LYS A 421 -9.82 16.91 4.44
N SER A 422 -10.33 16.04 5.32
CA SER A 422 -11.16 16.47 6.45
C SER A 422 -10.36 17.21 7.54
N GLU A 423 -9.09 16.85 7.74
CA GLU A 423 -8.20 17.52 8.71
C GLU A 423 -7.63 18.86 8.17
N VAL A 424 -7.31 18.94 6.88
CA VAL A 424 -6.80 20.19 6.28
C VAL A 424 -7.91 21.26 6.18
N SER A 425 -9.17 20.85 6.01
CA SER A 425 -10.30 21.79 5.92
C SER A 425 -10.63 22.52 7.21
N ALA A 426 -10.12 22.07 8.37
CA ALA A 426 -10.33 22.72 9.66
C ALA A 426 -9.40 23.93 9.93
N THR A 427 -8.39 24.18 9.07
CA THR A 427 -7.32 25.14 9.40
C THR A 427 -7.20 26.34 8.46
N LEU A 428 -8.03 26.48 7.42
CA LEU A 428 -7.94 27.64 6.51
C LEU A 428 -9.32 28.23 6.24
N GLN A 429 -9.69 29.25 7.04
CA GLN A 429 -10.63 30.27 6.60
C GLN A 429 -9.86 31.42 5.95
N VAL A 430 -10.43 31.94 4.85
CA VAL A 430 -10.03 33.12 4.05
C VAL A 430 -8.92 32.77 3.03
N GLU A 431 -9.09 32.87 1.71
CA GLU A 431 -9.78 33.88 0.91
C GLU A 431 -10.13 33.35 -0.50
N GLU A 432 -11.25 33.82 -1.05
CA GLU A 432 -11.71 33.52 -2.40
C GLU A 432 -11.02 34.46 -3.44
N ILE A 433 -10.94 33.99 -4.70
CA ILE A 433 -10.65 34.72 -5.97
C ILE A 433 -9.18 34.66 -6.48
N LYS A 434 -8.93 33.81 -7.50
CA LYS A 434 -8.67 34.25 -8.91
C LYS A 434 -8.58 33.05 -9.89
N LYS A 435 -9.24 33.26 -11.04
CA LYS A 435 -9.34 32.38 -12.22
C LYS A 435 -7.98 32.13 -12.91
N ASN A 436 -7.88 30.96 -13.56
CA ASN A 436 -6.96 30.62 -14.67
C ASN A 436 -5.45 30.63 -14.41
N VAL A 437 -4.99 29.92 -13.39
CA VAL A 437 -3.57 29.50 -13.31
C VAL A 437 -3.57 27.98 -13.24
N LYS A 438 -2.89 27.29 -14.20
CA LYS A 438 -2.64 25.85 -14.07
C LYS A 438 -1.91 25.65 -12.72
N PRO A 439 -2.35 24.72 -11.86
CA PRO A 439 -1.68 24.47 -10.59
C PRO A 439 -0.18 24.22 -10.83
N ASN A 440 0.68 24.84 -10.02
CA ASN A 440 2.11 24.64 -10.13
C ASN A 440 2.44 23.20 -9.68
N PRO A 441 2.99 22.34 -10.55
CA PRO A 441 3.22 20.92 -10.22
C PRO A 441 4.30 20.70 -9.14
N PHE A 442 5.00 21.75 -8.73
CA PHE A 442 5.98 21.75 -7.64
C PHE A 442 5.39 22.22 -6.30
N GLU A 443 4.22 22.86 -6.32
CA GLU A 443 3.57 23.36 -5.12
C GLU A 443 2.94 22.19 -4.35
N ASN A 444 3.37 21.98 -3.09
CA ASN A 444 3.00 20.83 -2.25
C ASN A 444 3.42 19.45 -2.80
N SER A 445 4.45 19.41 -3.65
CA SER A 445 5.05 18.20 -4.20
C SER A 445 6.48 18.02 -3.65
N PRO A 446 6.97 16.78 -3.48
CA PRO A 446 8.36 16.53 -3.09
C PRO A 446 9.36 16.75 -4.24
N TYR A 447 8.87 17.04 -5.46
CA TYR A 447 9.75 17.22 -6.62
C TYR A 447 10.42 18.59 -6.62
N LYS A 448 11.73 18.62 -6.87
CA LYS A 448 12.47 19.87 -7.09
C LYS A 448 12.41 20.34 -8.54
N LYS A 449 12.54 21.66 -8.73
CA LYS A 449 12.67 22.26 -10.05
C LYS A 449 14.08 22.00 -10.60
N LEU A 450 14.18 21.43 -11.80
CA LEU A 450 15.46 21.16 -12.45
C LEU A 450 15.80 22.27 -13.45
N VAL A 451 16.68 23.19 -13.05
CA VAL A 451 17.04 24.39 -13.84
C VAL A 451 17.69 24.05 -15.18
N GLU A 452 18.32 22.88 -15.31
CA GLU A 452 18.94 22.40 -16.54
C GLU A 452 17.97 22.16 -17.69
N PHE A 453 16.66 22.05 -17.41
CA PHE A 453 15.59 21.89 -18.39
C PHE A 453 14.94 23.23 -18.81
N GLU A 454 15.26 24.34 -18.14
CA GLU A 454 14.66 25.64 -18.44
C GLU A 454 15.02 26.09 -19.87
N GLY A 455 14.00 26.39 -20.69
CA GLY A 455 14.17 26.78 -22.10
C GLY A 455 14.59 25.66 -23.04
N LYS A 456 14.66 24.40 -22.56
CA LYS A 456 15.11 23.24 -23.36
C LYS A 456 13.96 22.54 -24.06
N LYS A 457 14.25 21.89 -25.19
CA LYS A 457 13.30 21.04 -25.91
C LYS A 457 13.47 19.59 -25.48
N VAL A 458 12.41 19.00 -24.95
CA VAL A 458 12.44 17.65 -24.38
C VAL A 458 11.47 16.74 -25.13
N ASN A 459 11.94 15.58 -25.54
CA ASN A 459 11.08 14.50 -26.02
C ASN A 459 10.80 13.52 -24.88
N VAL A 460 9.56 13.05 -24.79
CA VAL A 460 9.15 12.03 -23.81
C VAL A 460 8.60 10.84 -24.60
N ALA A 461 9.34 9.73 -24.63
CA ALA A 461 9.11 8.61 -25.54
C ALA A 461 9.02 7.26 -24.82
N CYS A 462 8.33 6.30 -25.44
CA CYS A 462 8.22 4.90 -24.97
C CYS A 462 7.69 4.74 -23.53
N LEU A 463 6.91 5.70 -23.02
CA LEU A 463 6.30 5.65 -21.69
C LEU A 463 4.79 5.47 -21.76
N LYS A 464 4.20 4.86 -20.72
CA LYS A 464 2.75 4.80 -20.55
C LYS A 464 2.17 6.21 -20.49
N LEU A 465 0.97 6.40 -21.06
CA LEU A 465 0.35 7.73 -21.21
C LEU A 465 0.23 8.50 -19.90
N ASN A 466 -0.11 7.83 -18.80
CA ASN A 466 -0.22 8.45 -17.48
C ASN A 466 1.12 8.99 -16.95
N ILE A 467 2.21 8.24 -17.13
CA ILE A 467 3.57 8.66 -16.76
C ILE A 467 4.01 9.80 -17.67
N GLN A 468 3.76 9.68 -18.97
CA GLN A 468 4.06 10.72 -19.95
C GLN A 468 3.37 12.03 -19.59
N SER A 469 2.05 12.03 -19.33
CA SER A 469 1.31 13.24 -18.94
C SER A 469 1.90 13.91 -17.70
N ARG A 470 2.27 13.12 -16.68
CA ARG A 470 2.87 13.64 -15.45
C ARG A 470 4.23 14.29 -15.68
N ILE A 471 5.09 13.67 -16.49
CA ILE A 471 6.41 14.21 -16.83
C ILE A 471 6.27 15.48 -17.66
N ILE A 472 5.34 15.51 -18.62
CA ILE A 472 5.08 16.70 -19.43
C ILE A 472 4.68 17.88 -18.57
N GLU A 473 3.79 17.68 -17.60
CA GLU A 473 3.37 18.72 -16.67
C GLU A 473 4.55 19.28 -15.86
N LEU A 474 5.41 18.41 -15.32
CA LEU A 474 6.62 18.82 -14.60
C LEU A 474 7.58 19.61 -15.49
N LEU A 475 7.84 19.13 -16.71
CA LEU A 475 8.71 19.79 -17.67
C LEU A 475 8.19 21.17 -18.09
N GLU A 476 6.90 21.28 -18.41
CA GLU A 476 6.26 22.57 -18.72
C GLU A 476 6.36 23.54 -17.52
N GLY A 477 6.13 23.05 -16.30
CA GLY A 477 6.29 23.82 -15.07
C GLY A 477 7.73 24.29 -14.81
N MET A 478 8.73 23.59 -15.35
CA MET A 478 10.13 24.00 -15.30
C MET A 478 10.51 25.04 -16.38
N GLY A 479 9.63 25.30 -17.34
CA GLY A 479 9.89 26.14 -18.50
C GLY A 479 10.51 25.40 -19.69
N ALA A 480 10.43 24.07 -19.72
CA ALA A 480 10.83 23.26 -20.87
C ALA A 480 9.71 23.19 -21.92
N SER A 481 10.09 22.98 -23.18
CA SER A 481 9.16 22.77 -24.30
C SER A 481 9.13 21.29 -24.70
N VAL A 482 7.99 20.62 -24.50
CA VAL A 482 7.86 19.20 -24.88
C VAL A 482 7.57 19.03 -26.37
N VAL A 483 8.32 18.15 -27.04
CA VAL A 483 8.18 17.85 -28.47
C VAL A 483 7.73 16.40 -28.66
N LYS A 484 6.66 16.18 -29.43
CA LYS A 484 6.04 14.85 -29.64
C LYS A 484 6.82 13.92 -30.59
N SER A 485 7.60 14.47 -31.53
CA SER A 485 8.37 13.68 -32.49
C SER A 485 9.83 14.13 -32.51
N PRO A 486 10.81 13.20 -32.42
CA PRO A 486 12.22 13.53 -32.58
C PRO A 486 12.56 13.96 -34.02
N GLY A 487 11.74 13.58 -35.01
CA GLY A 487 11.91 13.93 -36.42
C GLY A 487 11.41 15.34 -36.74
N GLY A 488 12.29 16.33 -36.70
CA GLY A 488 12.11 17.61 -37.42
C GLY A 488 12.52 18.88 -36.68
N LYS A 489 12.81 18.84 -35.37
CA LYS A 489 13.31 19.99 -34.59
C LYS A 489 14.42 19.54 -33.66
N LYS A 490 15.49 20.34 -33.52
CA LYS A 490 16.60 20.09 -32.57
C LYS A 490 16.02 19.88 -31.16
N VAL A 491 16.09 18.66 -30.64
CA VAL A 491 15.71 18.24 -29.28
C VAL A 491 16.98 18.25 -28.43
N ASP A 492 16.91 18.76 -27.21
CA ASP A 492 18.05 18.80 -26.28
C ASP A 492 18.11 17.52 -25.43
N TYR A 493 16.95 17.06 -24.93
CA TYR A 493 16.85 15.88 -24.06
C TYR A 493 15.78 14.89 -24.52
N MET A 494 16.01 13.61 -24.29
CA MET A 494 15.01 12.55 -24.44
C MET A 494 14.84 11.80 -23.12
N ILE A 495 13.63 11.87 -22.55
CA ILE A 495 13.23 11.05 -21.40
C ILE A 495 12.53 9.80 -21.93
N TYR A 496 13.03 8.63 -21.57
CA TYR A 496 12.58 7.36 -22.12
C TYR A 496 12.41 6.29 -21.03
N THR A 497 11.76 5.18 -21.36
CA THR A 497 11.58 4.04 -20.44
C THR A 497 12.90 3.37 -20.07
N ASP A 498 12.99 2.82 -18.86
CA ASP A 498 14.17 2.11 -18.36
C ASP A 498 14.53 0.84 -19.14
N ASN A 499 13.53 0.20 -19.76
CA ASN A 499 13.70 -1.09 -20.43
C ASN A 499 13.61 -0.93 -21.96
N GLY A 500 14.64 -1.39 -22.69
CA GLY A 500 14.57 -1.65 -24.14
C GLY A 500 15.74 -1.09 -24.97
N ASP A 501 16.29 -1.90 -25.88
CA ASP A 501 17.19 -1.45 -26.96
C ASP A 501 16.36 -0.87 -28.11
N TYR A 502 16.03 0.42 -28.00
CA TYR A 502 15.28 1.08 -29.05
C TYR A 502 16.21 1.57 -30.15
N ALA A 503 15.84 1.32 -31.41
CA ALA A 503 16.44 1.99 -32.57
C ALA A 503 16.48 3.52 -32.40
N LEU A 504 15.51 4.08 -31.66
CA LEU A 504 15.44 5.49 -31.26
C LEU A 504 16.63 5.96 -30.40
N LEU A 505 17.24 5.10 -29.57
CA LEU A 505 18.45 5.46 -28.80
C LEU A 505 19.66 5.63 -29.73
N LYS A 506 19.79 4.74 -30.74
CA LYS A 506 20.83 4.82 -31.77
C LYS A 506 20.65 6.06 -32.66
N GLU A 507 19.41 6.49 -32.89
CA GLU A 507 19.12 7.76 -33.57
C GLU A 507 19.38 8.98 -32.69
N ALA A 508 19.06 8.91 -31.40
CA ALA A 508 19.33 9.99 -30.44
C ALA A 508 20.82 10.29 -30.32
N ASP A 509 21.66 9.26 -30.28
CA ASP A 509 23.12 9.37 -30.26
C ASP A 509 23.66 10.09 -31.51
N LYS A 510 23.20 9.68 -32.71
CA LYS A 510 23.55 10.35 -33.98
C LYS A 510 23.15 11.82 -34.03
N LEU A 511 22.09 12.19 -33.32
CA LEU A 511 21.57 13.56 -33.25
C LEU A 511 22.13 14.35 -32.05
N ASN A 512 23.03 13.76 -31.28
CA ASN A 512 23.65 14.33 -30.08
C ASN A 512 22.61 14.79 -29.04
N ILE A 513 21.54 14.00 -28.88
CA ILE A 513 20.46 14.22 -27.92
C ILE A 513 20.85 13.57 -26.58
N ILE A 514 20.73 14.29 -25.47
CA ILE A 514 21.01 13.74 -24.14
C ILE A 514 19.87 12.83 -23.71
N VAL A 515 20.14 11.53 -23.56
CA VAL A 515 19.14 10.55 -23.14
C VAL A 515 19.14 10.36 -21.62
N ILE A 516 17.95 10.36 -21.02
CA ILE A 516 17.76 10.22 -19.57
C ILE A 516 16.69 9.14 -19.32
N PRO A 517 17.03 8.01 -18.70
CA PRO A 517 16.04 7.02 -18.26
C PRO A 517 15.02 7.65 -17.32
N VAL A 518 13.76 7.22 -17.38
CA VAL A 518 12.69 7.80 -16.57
C VAL A 518 12.94 7.62 -15.07
N SER A 519 13.55 6.51 -14.64
CA SER A 519 14.01 6.32 -13.26
C SER A 519 15.02 7.40 -12.83
N ARG A 520 16.04 7.66 -13.65
CA ARG A 520 17.06 8.68 -13.40
C ARG A 520 16.45 10.07 -13.36
N PHE A 521 15.54 10.39 -14.28
CA PHE A 521 14.82 11.66 -14.25
C PHE A 521 13.99 11.79 -12.96
N ASN A 522 13.29 10.72 -12.54
CA ASN A 522 12.55 10.74 -11.29
C ASN A 522 13.46 10.94 -10.07
N ARG A 523 14.64 10.32 -10.06
CA ARG A 523 15.63 10.51 -9.01
C ARG A 523 16.14 11.93 -8.97
N MET A 524 16.48 12.50 -10.13
CA MET A 524 16.87 13.91 -10.22
C MET A 524 15.80 14.82 -9.62
N LEU A 525 14.52 14.49 -9.71
CA LEU A 525 13.45 15.27 -9.09
C LEU A 525 13.33 15.11 -7.57
N LEU A 526 13.76 13.97 -6.99
CA LEU A 526 13.55 13.61 -5.59
C LEU A 526 14.80 13.76 -4.70
N ASP A 527 15.99 13.65 -5.30
CA ASP A 527 17.25 14.11 -4.72
C ASP A 527 17.22 15.63 -4.52
#